data_AF-A0A2K9MMB9-F1
#
_entry.id   AF-A0A2K9MMB9-F1
#
_cell.length_a   1.000
_cell.length_b   1.000
_cell.length_c   1.000
_cell.angle_alpha   90.00
_cell.angle_beta   90.00
_cell.angle_gamma   90.00
#
_symmetry.space_group_name_H-M   'P 1'
#
loop_
_entity.id
_entity.type
_entity.pdbx_description
1 polymer ?
#
loop_
_entity_poly.entity_id
_entity_poly.type
_entity_poly.pdbx_seq_one_letter_code
_entity_poly.pdbx_strand_id
1 'polypeptide(L)'
;MPLTPIFTAQMQRLDLTRTTLARQSGISTPTLRKIMRGGGTIGSLSRCLPHLDLGWSWVPHPTLEAGAGLATLRRRQGMTQAEVAERLKISRPVIIRIEKRMQGELASLRGYASLLGFRSPIAPLRGKRRLIPAPNSADRDRVMTPPALAQEICAHFAPHLQGTLLDPARADGAFYESFPGHLRREWCEIEAGRDFLDWREPVDWIITNPPWSLLPEFLEHSMTVADNIVFLAPLTNLTTKARLRMIDRAGFGIAELVKIDTPRDWPQSGFQLVAGWLRRGHLGDCRMSRLESHAP
;
A
#
# COMPACT_ATOMS: atom_id res chain seq x y z
N MET A 1 5.84 -29.03 -16.42
CA MET A 1 6.74 -28.00 -15.89
C MET A 1 7.29 -28.37 -14.53
N PRO A 2 8.62 -28.28 -14.33
CA PRO A 2 9.24 -28.43 -13.02
C PRO A 2 8.76 -27.32 -12.07
N LEU A 3 8.73 -27.62 -10.77
CA LEU A 3 8.42 -26.66 -9.70
C LEU A 3 9.67 -25.88 -9.25
N THR A 4 10.84 -26.19 -9.79
CA THR A 4 12.12 -25.54 -9.46
C THR A 4 12.05 -24.01 -9.51
N PRO A 5 11.49 -23.36 -10.54
CA PRO A 5 11.50 -21.89 -10.60
C PRO A 5 10.74 -21.24 -9.45
N ILE A 6 9.53 -21.73 -9.13
CA ILE A 6 8.71 -21.17 -8.05
C ILE A 6 9.31 -21.46 -6.67
N PHE A 7 9.92 -22.64 -6.48
CA PHE A 7 10.63 -22.95 -5.23
C PHE A 7 11.85 -22.05 -5.05
N THR A 8 12.71 -21.92 -6.06
CA THR A 8 13.91 -21.07 -5.98
C THR A 8 13.56 -19.62 -5.68
N ALA A 9 12.53 -19.07 -6.36
CA ALA A 9 12.09 -17.69 -6.14
C ALA A 9 11.58 -17.46 -4.70
N GLN A 10 10.76 -18.37 -4.15
CA GLN A 10 10.27 -18.23 -2.78
C GLN A 10 11.38 -18.43 -1.74
N MET A 11 12.28 -19.38 -1.98
CA MET A 11 13.44 -19.59 -1.11
C MET A 11 14.36 -18.37 -1.05
N GLN A 12 14.62 -17.72 -2.18
CA GLN A 12 15.37 -16.46 -2.23
C GLN A 12 14.66 -15.34 -1.45
N ARG A 13 13.35 -15.20 -1.64
CA ARG A 13 12.55 -14.17 -0.93
C ARG A 13 12.54 -14.36 0.59
N LEU A 14 12.56 -15.61 1.06
CA LEU A 14 12.47 -15.97 2.47
C LEU A 14 13.83 -16.25 3.12
N ASP A 15 14.93 -16.05 2.38
CA ASP A 15 16.29 -16.37 2.82
C ASP A 15 16.45 -17.83 3.32
N LEU A 16 15.84 -18.77 2.58
CA LEU A 16 15.85 -20.20 2.92
C LEU A 16 16.81 -20.98 2.04
N THR A 17 17.63 -21.82 2.67
CA THR A 17 18.43 -22.83 1.96
C THR A 17 17.62 -24.11 1.72
N ARG A 18 18.04 -24.94 0.76
CA ARG A 18 17.40 -26.25 0.50
C ARG A 18 17.45 -27.17 1.72
N THR A 19 18.55 -27.12 2.45
CA THR A 19 18.76 -27.92 3.66
C THR A 19 17.82 -27.46 4.78
N THR A 20 17.71 -26.14 4.98
CA THR A 20 16.78 -25.56 5.97
C THR A 20 15.33 -25.91 5.65
N LEU A 21 14.92 -25.74 4.39
CA LEU A 21 13.56 -26.07 3.95
C LEU A 21 13.25 -27.57 4.10
N ALA A 22 14.17 -28.46 3.72
CA ALA A 22 13.99 -29.90 3.86
C ALA A 22 13.80 -30.29 5.33
N ARG A 23 14.64 -29.74 6.23
CA ARG A 23 14.53 -29.93 7.68
C ARG A 23 13.19 -29.44 8.23
N GLN A 24 12.81 -28.19 7.90
CA GLN A 24 11.55 -27.60 8.37
C GLN A 24 10.32 -28.39 7.87
N SER A 25 10.36 -28.86 6.63
CA SER A 25 9.28 -29.65 6.03
C SER A 25 9.27 -31.13 6.48
N GLY A 26 10.24 -31.57 7.30
CA GLY A 26 10.36 -32.96 7.73
C GLY A 26 10.59 -33.96 6.58
N ILE A 27 11.35 -33.56 5.55
CA ILE A 27 11.68 -34.41 4.39
C ILE A 27 13.19 -34.43 4.13
N SER A 28 13.67 -35.46 3.43
CA SER A 28 15.07 -35.53 3.03
C SER A 28 15.39 -34.57 1.87
N THR A 29 16.62 -34.05 1.81
CA THR A 29 17.11 -33.21 0.70
C THR A 29 16.96 -33.87 -0.68
N PRO A 30 17.18 -35.19 -0.86
CA PRO A 30 16.83 -35.89 -2.10
C PRO A 30 15.34 -35.83 -2.44
N THR A 31 14.45 -35.97 -1.44
CA THR A 31 12.99 -35.85 -1.63
C THR A 31 12.61 -34.44 -2.06
N LEU A 32 13.16 -33.41 -1.43
CA LEU A 32 12.96 -32.02 -1.84
C LEU A 32 13.41 -31.79 -3.29
N ARG A 33 14.59 -32.28 -3.68
CA ARG A 33 15.08 -32.20 -5.07
C ARG A 33 14.14 -32.89 -6.05
N LYS A 34 13.58 -34.05 -5.68
CA LYS A 34 12.59 -34.79 -6.49
C LYS A 34 11.30 -33.99 -6.67
N ILE A 35 10.81 -33.31 -5.61
CA ILE A 35 9.63 -32.43 -5.65
C ILE A 35 9.87 -31.21 -6.54
N MET A 36 11.02 -30.53 -6.40
CA MET A 36 11.37 -29.38 -7.25
C MET A 36 11.36 -29.75 -8.74
N ARG A 37 11.82 -30.96 -9.09
CA ARG A 37 11.75 -31.48 -10.47
C ARG A 37 10.34 -31.91 -10.91
N GLY A 38 9.35 -31.83 -10.02
CA GLY A 38 7.94 -32.12 -10.30
C GLY A 38 7.54 -33.58 -10.09
N GLY A 39 8.34 -34.37 -9.36
CA GLY A 39 8.04 -35.76 -8.96
C GLY A 39 7.85 -35.93 -7.44
N GLY A 40 7.75 -37.16 -6.96
CA GLY A 40 7.48 -37.43 -5.53
C GLY A 40 5.98 -37.45 -5.23
N THR A 41 5.60 -37.17 -3.99
CA THR A 41 4.20 -37.30 -3.52
C THR A 41 3.57 -35.96 -3.20
N ILE A 42 2.24 -35.89 -3.31
CA ILE A 42 1.45 -34.71 -2.94
C ILE A 42 1.67 -34.37 -1.46
N GLY A 43 1.72 -35.39 -0.58
CA GLY A 43 1.94 -35.19 0.84
C GLY A 43 3.30 -34.55 1.16
N SER A 44 4.37 -34.95 0.47
CA SER A 44 5.68 -34.31 0.67
C SER A 44 5.73 -32.89 0.11
N LEU A 45 5.04 -32.61 -1.00
CA LEU A 45 4.88 -31.22 -1.48
C LEU A 45 4.09 -30.37 -0.47
N SER A 46 2.97 -30.89 0.05
CA SER A 46 2.10 -30.19 0.98
C SER A 46 2.82 -29.75 2.25
N ARG A 47 3.80 -30.53 2.72
CA ARG A 47 4.64 -30.17 3.87
C ARG A 47 5.58 -29.00 3.59
N CYS A 48 5.95 -28.76 2.34
CA CYS A 48 6.81 -27.63 1.97
C CYS A 48 6.04 -26.31 1.83
N LEU A 49 4.75 -26.36 1.49
CA LEU A 49 3.99 -25.15 1.11
C LEU A 49 3.93 -24.08 2.22
N PRO A 50 3.67 -24.42 3.50
CA PRO A 50 3.60 -23.43 4.58
C PRO A 50 4.92 -22.68 4.81
N HIS A 51 6.06 -23.33 4.54
CA HIS A 51 7.38 -22.73 4.72
C HIS A 51 7.83 -21.87 3.54
N LEU A 52 7.07 -21.86 2.44
CA LEU A 52 7.38 -21.13 1.22
C LEU A 52 6.36 -20.03 0.91
N ASP A 53 5.41 -19.77 1.80
CA ASP A 53 4.21 -18.96 1.54
C ASP A 53 3.53 -19.35 0.21
N LEU A 54 3.45 -20.65 -0.06
CA LEU A 54 2.78 -21.19 -1.23
C LEU A 54 1.44 -21.81 -0.83
N GLY A 55 0.49 -21.78 -1.75
CA GLY A 55 -0.80 -22.46 -1.65
C GLY A 55 -1.13 -23.21 -2.93
N TRP A 56 -2.20 -24.00 -2.90
CA TRP A 56 -2.72 -24.67 -4.08
C TRP A 56 -3.32 -23.64 -5.05
N SER A 57 -2.97 -23.68 -6.34
CA SER A 57 -3.33 -22.61 -7.28
C SER A 57 -4.83 -22.36 -7.46
N TRP A 58 -5.65 -23.36 -7.16
CA TRP A 58 -7.11 -23.27 -7.21
C TRP A 58 -7.77 -22.93 -5.87
N VAL A 59 -6.99 -22.82 -4.79
CA VAL A 59 -7.48 -22.50 -3.45
C VAL A 59 -6.79 -21.24 -2.91
N PRO A 60 -7.52 -20.14 -2.70
CA PRO A 60 -6.91 -18.89 -2.25
C PRO A 60 -6.49 -18.90 -0.77
N HIS A 61 -6.96 -19.85 0.04
CA HIS A 61 -6.64 -19.95 1.47
C HIS A 61 -6.38 -21.41 1.91
N PRO A 62 -5.31 -21.71 2.67
CA PRO A 62 -4.90 -23.08 3.02
C PRO A 62 -5.89 -23.87 3.91
N THR A 63 -6.94 -23.24 4.43
CA THR A 63 -7.96 -23.88 5.29
C THR A 63 -9.12 -24.52 4.52
N LEU A 64 -9.20 -24.34 3.20
CA LEU A 64 -10.21 -24.99 2.37
C LEU A 64 -9.70 -26.35 1.87
N GLU A 65 -10.57 -27.36 1.84
CA GLU A 65 -10.23 -28.70 1.37
C GLU A 65 -9.83 -28.70 -0.11
N ALA A 66 -8.52 -28.74 -0.38
CA ALA A 66 -7.98 -28.57 -1.72
C ALA A 66 -8.45 -29.63 -2.73
N GLY A 67 -8.69 -30.86 -2.27
CA GLY A 67 -9.23 -31.93 -3.11
C GLY A 67 -10.67 -31.66 -3.57
N ALA A 68 -11.52 -31.14 -2.68
CA ALA A 68 -12.89 -30.74 -3.02
C ALA A 68 -12.92 -29.57 -4.03
N GLY A 69 -11.95 -28.66 -3.94
CA GLY A 69 -11.75 -27.59 -4.92
C GLY A 69 -11.51 -28.11 -6.34
N LEU A 70 -10.63 -29.11 -6.52
CA LEU A 70 -10.41 -29.76 -7.82
C LEU A 70 -11.69 -30.43 -8.33
N ALA A 71 -12.39 -31.17 -7.45
CA ALA A 71 -13.63 -31.84 -7.81
C ALA A 71 -14.71 -30.86 -8.30
N THR A 72 -14.79 -29.68 -7.68
CA THR A 72 -15.70 -28.60 -8.06
C THR A 72 -15.35 -28.03 -9.42
N LEU A 73 -14.06 -27.73 -9.66
CA LEU A 73 -13.59 -27.19 -10.93
C LEU A 73 -13.76 -28.17 -12.09
N ARG A 74 -13.47 -29.45 -11.88
CA ARG A 74 -13.73 -30.50 -12.85
C ARG A 74 -15.21 -30.56 -13.24
N ARG A 75 -16.12 -30.55 -12.24
CA ARG A 75 -17.57 -30.55 -12.49
C ARG A 75 -18.04 -29.31 -13.26
N ARG A 76 -17.48 -28.13 -12.97
CA ARG A 76 -17.76 -26.89 -13.72
C ARG A 76 -17.36 -26.97 -15.19
N GLN A 77 -16.35 -27.78 -15.52
CA GLN A 77 -15.95 -28.07 -16.89
C GLN A 77 -16.70 -29.28 -17.49
N GLY A 78 -17.74 -29.78 -16.83
CA GLY A 78 -18.57 -30.89 -17.33
C GLY A 78 -17.89 -32.27 -17.31
N MET A 79 -16.71 -32.42 -16.71
CA MET A 79 -15.96 -33.68 -16.73
C MET A 79 -16.30 -34.59 -15.54
N THR A 80 -16.37 -35.88 -15.78
CA THR A 80 -16.41 -36.95 -14.79
C THR A 80 -15.00 -37.36 -14.34
N GLN A 81 -14.90 -38.09 -13.23
CA GLN A 81 -13.60 -38.62 -12.78
C GLN A 81 -13.01 -39.64 -13.75
N ALA A 82 -13.86 -40.38 -14.47
CA ALA A 82 -13.44 -41.38 -15.46
C ALA A 82 -12.84 -40.69 -16.69
N GLU A 83 -13.47 -39.65 -17.21
CA GLU A 83 -12.95 -38.89 -18.35
C GLU A 83 -11.62 -38.21 -18.04
N VAL A 84 -11.46 -37.65 -16.83
CA VAL A 84 -10.16 -37.10 -16.41
C VAL A 84 -9.10 -38.19 -16.35
N ALA A 85 -9.44 -39.37 -15.80
CA ALA A 85 -8.52 -40.49 -15.70
C ALA A 85 -8.08 -40.99 -17.09
N GLU A 86 -9.02 -41.10 -18.03
CA GLU A 86 -8.78 -41.48 -19.42
C GLU A 86 -7.88 -40.46 -20.14
N ARG A 87 -8.21 -39.16 -20.06
CA ARG A 87 -7.39 -38.09 -20.68
C ARG A 87 -5.96 -38.04 -20.15
N LEU A 88 -5.76 -38.38 -18.88
CA LEU A 88 -4.46 -38.42 -18.24
C LEU A 88 -3.77 -39.79 -18.33
N LYS A 89 -4.42 -40.81 -18.91
CA LYS A 89 -3.94 -42.20 -18.98
C LYS A 89 -3.55 -42.77 -17.61
N ILE A 90 -4.37 -42.50 -16.59
CA ILE A 90 -4.23 -43.01 -15.22
C ILE A 90 -5.52 -43.67 -14.76
N SER A 91 -5.50 -44.37 -13.63
CA SER A 91 -6.70 -45.06 -13.13
C SER A 91 -7.64 -44.09 -12.40
N ARG A 92 -8.96 -44.30 -12.54
CA ARG A 92 -10.00 -43.52 -11.83
C ARG A 92 -9.78 -43.46 -10.30
N PRO A 93 -9.33 -44.53 -9.62
CA PRO A 93 -8.99 -44.46 -8.19
C PRO A 93 -7.92 -43.41 -7.84
N VAL A 94 -7.00 -43.08 -8.75
CA VAL A 94 -6.02 -42.00 -8.52
C VAL A 94 -6.72 -40.65 -8.44
N ILE A 95 -7.67 -40.36 -9.35
CA ILE A 95 -8.45 -39.13 -9.32
C ILE A 95 -9.30 -39.04 -8.05
N ILE A 96 -9.96 -40.13 -7.66
CA ILE A 96 -10.74 -40.20 -6.41
C ILE A 96 -9.86 -39.89 -5.20
N ARG A 97 -8.65 -40.47 -5.15
CA ARG A 97 -7.71 -40.28 -4.03
C ARG A 97 -7.21 -38.84 -3.94
N ILE A 98 -6.93 -38.20 -5.08
CA ILE A 98 -6.55 -36.78 -5.13
C ILE A 98 -7.71 -35.92 -4.62
N GLU A 99 -8.91 -36.10 -5.14
CA GLU A 99 -10.08 -35.28 -4.77
C GLU A 99 -10.52 -35.46 -3.32
N LYS A 100 -10.46 -36.67 -2.79
CA LYS A 100 -10.94 -36.96 -1.42
C LYS A 100 -9.87 -36.75 -0.35
N ARG A 101 -8.59 -36.92 -0.67
CA ARG A 101 -7.53 -37.02 0.34
C ARG A 101 -6.27 -36.23 0.03
N MET A 102 -6.17 -35.60 -1.14
CA MET A 102 -4.93 -34.94 -1.59
C MET A 102 -3.69 -35.86 -1.46
N GLN A 103 -3.85 -37.13 -1.84
CA GLN A 103 -2.81 -38.16 -1.76
C GLN A 103 -2.52 -38.74 -3.14
N GLY A 104 -1.27 -39.19 -3.33
CA GLY A 104 -0.81 -39.80 -4.57
C GLY A 104 0.47 -39.15 -5.08
N GLU A 105 0.78 -39.41 -6.35
CA GLU A 105 1.96 -38.88 -7.01
C GLU A 105 1.75 -37.43 -7.46
N LEU A 106 2.81 -36.62 -7.29
CA LEU A 106 2.80 -35.23 -7.73
C LEU A 106 2.63 -35.11 -9.25
N ALA A 107 3.13 -36.08 -10.02
CA ALA A 107 2.97 -36.11 -11.47
C ALA A 107 1.49 -36.16 -11.88
N SER A 108 0.70 -37.00 -11.20
CA SER A 108 -0.75 -37.11 -11.43
C SER A 108 -1.49 -35.81 -11.08
N LEU A 109 -1.16 -35.19 -9.93
CA LEU A 109 -1.74 -33.90 -9.53
C LEU A 109 -1.42 -32.80 -10.54
N ARG A 110 -0.19 -32.75 -11.05
CA ARG A 110 0.23 -31.78 -12.05
C ARG A 110 -0.51 -31.96 -13.37
N GLY A 111 -0.67 -33.20 -13.82
CA GLY A 111 -1.48 -33.50 -15.01
C GLY A 111 -2.92 -33.03 -14.83
N TYR A 112 -3.52 -33.32 -13.67
CA TYR A 112 -4.88 -32.91 -13.37
C TYR A 112 -5.03 -31.37 -13.29
N ALA A 113 -4.13 -30.68 -12.59
CA ALA A 113 -4.13 -29.21 -12.53
C ALA A 113 -3.98 -28.59 -13.93
N SER A 114 -3.09 -29.14 -14.76
CA SER A 114 -2.90 -28.69 -16.15
C SER A 114 -4.17 -28.88 -17.00
N LEU A 115 -4.87 -30.01 -16.84
CA LEU A 115 -6.12 -30.28 -17.54
C LEU A 115 -7.21 -29.26 -17.18
N LEU A 116 -7.21 -28.78 -15.93
CA LEU A 116 -8.13 -27.74 -15.46
C LEU A 116 -7.68 -26.31 -15.81
N GLY A 117 -6.58 -26.13 -16.56
CA GLY A 117 -6.11 -24.83 -17.03
C GLY A 117 -5.05 -24.15 -16.14
N PHE A 118 -4.53 -24.82 -15.11
CA PHE A 118 -3.50 -24.27 -14.25
C PHE A 118 -2.09 -24.58 -14.78
N ARG A 119 -1.24 -23.56 -14.92
CA ARG A 119 0.17 -23.73 -15.32
C ARG A 119 1.01 -24.49 -14.29
N SER A 120 0.62 -24.41 -13.01
CA SER A 120 1.26 -25.03 -11.86
C SER A 120 0.18 -25.44 -10.86
N PRO A 121 0.36 -26.53 -10.09
CA PRO A 121 -0.57 -26.87 -9.02
C PRO A 121 -0.44 -25.97 -7.78
N ILE A 122 0.62 -25.17 -7.72
CA ILE A 122 0.94 -24.28 -6.60
C ILE A 122 1.21 -22.86 -7.09
N ALA A 123 0.85 -21.88 -6.28
CA ALA A 123 1.07 -20.46 -6.50
C ALA A 123 1.44 -19.78 -5.18
N PRO A 124 2.10 -18.60 -5.22
CA PRO A 124 2.26 -17.77 -4.03
C PRO A 124 0.90 -17.53 -3.38
N LEU A 125 0.82 -17.71 -2.06
CA LEU A 125 -0.32 -17.21 -1.31
C LEU A 125 -0.40 -15.72 -1.62
N ARG A 126 -1.54 -15.29 -2.16
CA ARG A 126 -1.82 -13.87 -2.24
C ARG A 126 -1.95 -13.40 -0.79
N GLY A 127 -0.86 -12.91 -0.21
CA GLY A 127 -0.92 -12.13 1.01
C GLY A 127 -1.98 -11.06 0.81
N LYS A 128 -2.69 -10.67 1.89
CA LYS A 128 -3.57 -9.51 1.85
C LYS A 128 -2.83 -8.43 1.08
N ARG A 129 -3.32 -8.09 -0.13
CA ARG A 129 -2.78 -6.96 -0.90
C ARG A 129 -2.74 -5.84 0.13
N ARG A 130 -1.55 -5.33 0.44
CA ARG A 130 -1.42 -4.25 1.42
C ARG A 130 -2.26 -3.12 0.83
N LEU A 131 -3.48 -2.94 1.35
CA LEU A 131 -4.41 -1.90 0.88
C LEU A 131 -3.81 -0.51 1.16
N ILE A 132 -2.84 -0.49 2.08
CA ILE A 132 -1.98 0.63 2.40
C ILE A 132 -0.64 0.37 1.71
N PRO A 133 -0.19 1.24 0.79
CA PRO A 133 1.16 1.21 0.24
C PRO A 133 2.21 1.13 1.35
N ALA A 134 3.40 0.61 1.04
CA ALA A 134 4.51 0.73 1.97
C ALA A 134 4.80 2.22 2.25
N PRO A 135 5.28 2.58 3.46
CA PRO A 135 5.76 3.93 3.72
C PRO A 135 6.76 4.34 2.63
N ASN A 136 6.68 5.59 2.18
CA ASN A 136 7.66 6.14 1.25
C ASN A 136 9.04 6.20 1.94
N SER A 137 10.12 6.07 1.16
CA SER A 137 11.46 6.45 1.62
C SER A 137 11.54 7.97 1.75
N ALA A 138 12.38 8.49 2.65
CA ALA A 138 12.54 9.94 2.87
C ALA A 138 12.83 10.70 1.56
N ASP A 139 13.60 10.12 0.64
CA ASP A 139 13.91 10.71 -0.66
C ASP A 139 12.68 10.94 -1.56
N ARG A 140 11.57 10.23 -1.30
CA ARG A 140 10.29 10.37 -2.03
C ARG A 140 9.36 11.41 -1.41
N ASP A 141 9.71 11.98 -0.26
CA ASP A 141 8.90 13.01 0.39
C ASP A 141 9.26 14.43 -0.08
N ARG A 142 10.33 14.60 -0.87
CA ARG A 142 10.69 15.88 -1.49
C ARG A 142 9.86 16.11 -2.74
N VAL A 143 8.61 16.51 -2.53
CA VAL A 143 7.65 16.82 -3.60
C VAL A 143 7.54 18.34 -3.75
N MET A 144 8.19 18.91 -4.77
CA MET A 144 8.17 20.35 -5.00
C MET A 144 6.80 20.83 -5.50
N THR A 145 6.27 21.85 -4.84
CA THR A 145 5.02 22.50 -5.23
C THR A 145 5.26 23.37 -6.46
N PRO A 146 4.51 23.16 -7.57
CA PRO A 146 4.54 24.09 -8.68
C PRO A 146 4.19 25.51 -8.21
N PRO A 147 4.98 26.55 -8.56
CA PRO A 147 4.72 27.92 -8.09
C PRO A 147 3.31 28.43 -8.40
N ALA A 148 2.77 28.11 -9.58
CA ALA A 148 1.40 28.48 -9.96
C ALA A 148 0.35 27.87 -9.02
N LEU A 149 0.53 26.61 -8.59
CA LEU A 149 -0.39 25.97 -7.65
C LEU A 149 -0.31 26.63 -6.26
N ALA A 150 0.90 26.94 -5.78
CA ALA A 150 1.07 27.65 -4.51
C ALA A 150 0.41 29.04 -4.56
N GLN A 151 0.54 29.75 -5.68
CA GLN A 151 -0.10 31.05 -5.90
C GLN A 151 -1.63 30.95 -5.88
N GLU A 152 -2.22 29.98 -6.58
CA GLU A 152 -3.67 29.76 -6.56
C GLU A 152 -4.19 29.42 -5.15
N ILE A 153 -3.47 28.58 -4.40
CA ILE A 153 -3.82 28.25 -3.02
C ILE A 153 -3.74 29.51 -2.13
N CYS A 154 -2.66 30.28 -2.21
CA CYS A 154 -2.53 31.53 -1.45
C CYS A 154 -3.62 32.55 -1.82
N ALA A 155 -3.96 32.66 -3.11
CA ALA A 155 -5.03 33.53 -3.59
C ALA A 155 -6.41 33.10 -3.06
N HIS A 156 -6.70 31.80 -3.00
CA HIS A 156 -7.94 31.27 -2.43
C HIS A 156 -8.13 31.69 -0.98
N PHE A 157 -7.07 31.63 -0.16
CA PHE A 157 -7.13 32.00 1.25
C PHE A 157 -6.89 33.49 1.51
N ALA A 158 -6.42 34.26 0.52
CA ALA A 158 -6.04 35.67 0.66
C ALA A 158 -7.06 36.56 1.40
N PRO A 159 -8.39 36.42 1.20
CA PRO A 159 -9.38 37.22 1.93
C PRO A 159 -9.37 37.02 3.46
N HIS A 160 -8.76 35.95 3.95
CA HIS A 160 -8.65 35.61 5.38
C HIS A 160 -7.26 35.90 5.97
N LEU A 161 -6.23 36.09 5.12
CA LEU A 161 -4.85 36.21 5.58
C LEU A 161 -4.62 37.55 6.27
N GLN A 162 -3.95 37.48 7.42
CA GLN A 162 -3.57 38.65 8.22
C GLN A 162 -2.37 38.31 9.10
N GLY A 163 -1.67 39.34 9.57
CA GLY A 163 -0.56 39.18 10.51
C GLY A 163 0.67 38.52 9.88
N THR A 164 1.22 37.51 10.55
CA THR A 164 2.46 36.81 10.16
C THR A 164 2.16 35.44 9.54
N LEU A 165 2.73 35.21 8.36
CA LEU A 165 2.66 33.94 7.65
C LEU A 165 3.99 33.20 7.74
N LEU A 166 3.93 31.88 7.93
CA LEU A 166 5.09 31.00 7.95
C LEU A 166 4.94 29.91 6.90
N ASP A 167 5.98 29.75 6.08
CA ASP A 167 6.20 28.54 5.29
C ASP A 167 7.23 27.64 6.01
N PRO A 168 6.79 26.67 6.83
CA PRO A 168 7.69 25.86 7.66
C PRO A 168 8.52 24.83 6.87
N ALA A 169 8.24 24.64 5.58
CA ALA A 169 8.97 23.72 4.70
C ALA A 169 9.18 24.39 3.34
N ARG A 170 9.94 25.50 3.35
CA ARG A 170 10.02 26.44 2.22
C ARG A 170 10.50 25.78 0.93
N ALA A 171 11.50 24.90 1.02
CA ALA A 171 12.20 24.39 -0.15
C ALA A 171 12.60 25.54 -1.10
N ASP A 172 12.18 25.47 -2.37
CA ASP A 172 12.46 26.49 -3.41
C ASP A 172 11.58 27.75 -3.29
N GLY A 173 10.70 27.84 -2.27
CA GLY A 173 9.97 29.07 -1.94
C GLY A 173 8.60 29.23 -2.60
N ALA A 174 8.01 28.17 -3.15
CA ALA A 174 6.74 28.27 -3.87
C ALA A 174 5.61 28.97 -3.06
N PHE A 175 5.41 28.60 -1.79
CA PHE A 175 4.43 29.27 -0.93
C PHE A 175 4.93 30.60 -0.39
N TYR A 176 6.16 30.65 0.12
CA TYR A 176 6.77 31.87 0.64
C TYR A 176 6.73 33.06 -0.35
N GLU A 177 7.02 32.82 -1.63
CA GLU A 177 6.96 33.85 -2.68
C GLU A 177 5.52 34.19 -3.10
N SER A 178 4.56 33.31 -2.82
CA SER A 178 3.13 33.52 -3.11
C SER A 178 2.37 34.25 -1.99
N PHE A 179 2.99 34.46 -0.83
CA PHE A 179 2.36 35.19 0.28
C PHE A 179 2.13 36.67 -0.07
N PRO A 180 1.03 37.29 0.42
CA PRO A 180 0.75 38.69 0.16
C PRO A 180 1.88 39.61 0.65
N GLY A 181 2.42 40.45 -0.23
CA GLY A 181 3.59 41.28 0.06
C GLY A 181 3.40 42.34 1.16
N HIS A 182 2.15 42.61 1.57
CA HIS A 182 1.83 43.54 2.66
C HIS A 182 1.83 42.89 4.05
N LEU A 183 1.96 41.56 4.14
CA LEU A 183 1.98 40.80 5.39
C LEU A 183 3.41 40.39 5.75
N ARG A 184 3.66 40.13 7.03
CA ARG A 184 4.97 39.63 7.48
C ARG A 184 5.12 38.18 7.04
N ARG A 185 6.27 37.84 6.46
CA ARG A 185 6.58 36.51 5.94
C ARG A 185 7.78 35.92 6.66
N GLU A 186 7.63 34.72 7.18
CA GLU A 186 8.66 33.90 7.79
C GLU A 186 8.78 32.58 7.04
N TRP A 187 9.90 31.87 7.23
CA TRP A 187 10.13 30.59 6.59
C TRP A 187 11.02 29.69 7.44
N CYS A 188 10.87 28.38 7.29
CA CYS A 188 11.84 27.39 7.77
C CYS A 188 12.27 26.50 6.60
N GLU A 189 13.55 26.14 6.59
CA GLU A 189 14.12 25.18 5.65
C GLU A 189 15.32 24.55 6.36
N ILE A 190 15.22 23.24 6.59
CA ILE A 190 16.22 22.50 7.37
C ILE A 190 17.58 22.51 6.66
N GLU A 191 17.60 22.45 5.31
CA GLU A 191 18.82 22.56 4.52
C GLU A 191 19.48 23.95 4.61
N ALA A 192 18.72 24.97 5.02
CA ALA A 192 19.20 26.34 5.25
C ALA A 192 19.40 26.66 6.74
N GLY A 193 19.39 25.66 7.62
CA GLY A 193 19.69 25.80 9.04
C GLY A 193 18.55 26.41 9.88
N ARG A 194 17.33 26.47 9.34
CA ARG A 194 16.12 26.89 10.08
C ARG A 194 15.17 25.70 10.20
N ASP A 195 15.30 24.91 11.27
CA ASP A 195 14.39 23.80 11.54
C ASP A 195 13.05 24.33 12.06
N PHE A 196 11.95 23.88 11.45
CA PHE A 196 10.61 24.21 11.92
C PHE A 196 10.30 23.58 13.27
N LEU A 197 10.76 22.37 13.56
CA LEU A 197 10.47 21.70 14.83
C LEU A 197 11.17 22.38 16.04
N ASP A 198 12.12 23.28 15.77
CA ASP A 198 12.76 24.14 16.76
C ASP A 198 12.18 25.56 16.81
N TRP A 199 11.25 25.91 15.91
CA TRP A 199 10.59 27.21 15.89
C TRP A 199 9.68 27.40 17.11
N ARG A 200 9.68 28.56 17.75
CA ARG A 200 8.86 28.83 18.95
C ARG A 200 8.05 30.12 18.88
N GLU A 201 8.32 30.97 17.89
CA GLU A 201 7.65 32.26 17.76
C GLU A 201 6.22 32.07 17.23
N PRO A 202 5.19 32.61 17.90
CA PRO A 202 3.83 32.52 17.39
C PRO A 202 3.67 33.24 16.04
N VAL A 203 2.87 32.66 15.15
CA VAL A 203 2.48 33.21 13.85
C VAL A 203 0.97 33.10 13.67
N ASP A 204 0.38 33.91 12.80
CA ASP A 204 -1.06 33.90 12.58
C ASP A 204 -1.48 32.77 11.63
N TRP A 205 -0.62 32.49 10.64
CA TRP A 205 -0.88 31.52 9.57
C TRP A 205 0.35 30.67 9.26
N ILE A 206 0.10 29.38 9.08
CA ILE A 206 1.02 28.45 8.41
C ILE A 206 0.41 28.02 7.09
N ILE A 207 1.14 28.14 5.98
CA ILE A 207 0.69 27.67 4.67
C ILE A 207 1.87 26.99 3.98
N THR A 208 1.77 25.69 3.72
CA THR A 208 2.89 24.93 3.13
C THR A 208 2.45 23.59 2.50
N ASN A 209 3.39 22.95 1.79
CA ASN A 209 3.35 21.53 1.47
C ASN A 209 4.33 20.81 2.40
N PRO A 210 3.86 20.30 3.56
CA PRO A 210 4.76 19.68 4.53
C PRO A 210 5.29 18.34 4.00
N PRO A 211 6.47 17.88 4.48
CA PRO A 211 6.93 16.53 4.19
C PRO A 211 5.92 15.50 4.73
N TRP A 212 5.34 14.68 3.84
CA TRP A 212 4.21 13.82 4.21
C TRP A 212 4.56 12.70 5.20
N SER A 213 5.82 12.30 5.29
CA SER A 213 6.31 11.36 6.31
C SER A 213 6.35 11.94 7.72
N LEU A 214 6.61 13.25 7.84
CA LEU A 214 6.62 13.99 9.11
C LEU A 214 5.33 14.78 9.34
N LEU A 215 4.27 14.48 8.59
CA LEU A 215 2.99 15.17 8.71
C LEU A 215 2.43 15.18 10.14
N PRO A 216 2.50 14.08 10.94
CA PRO A 216 2.09 14.11 12.34
C PRO A 216 2.83 15.16 13.18
N GLU A 217 4.16 15.20 13.07
CA GLU A 217 5.05 16.09 13.81
C GLU A 217 4.84 17.55 13.38
N PHE A 218 4.74 17.80 12.07
CA PHE A 218 4.43 19.11 11.53
C PHE A 218 3.06 19.60 11.97
N LEU A 219 2.05 18.73 11.96
CA LEU A 219 0.69 19.07 12.39
C LEU A 219 0.65 19.42 13.87
N GLU A 220 1.22 18.56 14.72
CA GLU A 220 1.28 18.76 16.17
C GLU A 220 1.99 20.06 16.51
N HIS A 221 3.17 20.30 15.91
CA HIS A 221 3.91 21.52 16.17
C HIS A 221 3.21 22.77 15.62
N SER A 222 2.65 22.73 14.42
CA SER A 222 1.89 23.86 13.85
C SER A 222 0.74 24.31 14.75
N MET A 223 0.03 23.37 15.38
CA MET A 223 -1.05 23.69 16.33
C MET A 223 -0.58 24.32 17.64
N THR A 224 0.73 24.34 17.91
CA THR A 224 1.33 25.00 19.08
C THR A 224 1.73 26.45 18.79
N VAL A 225 2.02 26.79 17.53
CA VAL A 225 2.57 28.10 17.14
C VAL A 225 1.67 28.93 16.21
N ALA A 226 0.58 28.36 15.69
CA ALA A 226 -0.34 29.08 14.80
C ALA A 226 -1.82 28.85 15.15
N ASP A 227 -2.70 29.76 14.71
CA ASP A 227 -4.16 29.62 14.84
C ASP A 227 -4.81 29.14 13.55
N ASN A 228 -4.14 29.34 12.41
CA ASN A 228 -4.61 28.92 11.09
C ASN A 228 -3.50 28.13 10.38
N ILE A 229 -3.84 26.94 9.89
CA ILE A 229 -2.88 26.04 9.25
C ILE A 229 -3.50 25.55 7.94
N VAL A 230 -2.82 25.78 6.82
CA VAL A 230 -3.19 25.28 5.50
C VAL A 230 -2.11 24.32 5.03
N PHE A 231 -2.44 23.03 4.99
CA PHE A 231 -1.53 21.99 4.50
C PHE A 231 -1.99 21.47 3.15
N LEU A 232 -1.07 21.48 2.17
CA LEU A 232 -1.22 20.74 0.92
C LEU A 232 -0.83 19.28 1.16
N ALA A 233 -1.82 18.39 1.25
CA ALA A 233 -1.59 16.98 1.52
C ALA A 233 -2.71 16.10 0.97
N PRO A 234 -2.49 14.78 0.78
CA PRO A 234 -3.58 13.86 0.48
C PRO A 234 -4.66 13.92 1.58
N LEU A 235 -5.93 13.96 1.19
CA LEU A 235 -7.07 14.02 2.11
C LEU A 235 -6.99 12.91 3.17
N THR A 236 -6.67 11.69 2.74
CA THR A 236 -6.50 10.53 3.63
C THR A 236 -5.41 10.72 4.67
N ASN A 237 -4.41 11.55 4.38
CA ASN A 237 -3.34 11.85 5.32
C ASN A 237 -3.82 12.83 6.39
N LEU A 238 -4.77 13.73 6.12
CA LEU A 238 -5.33 14.65 7.13
C LEU A 238 -6.46 14.01 7.95
N THR A 239 -7.28 13.14 7.34
CA THR A 239 -8.54 12.67 7.94
C THR A 239 -8.48 11.28 8.57
N THR A 240 -7.30 10.80 8.98
CA THR A 240 -7.24 9.56 9.75
C THR A 240 -7.89 9.75 11.12
N LYS A 241 -8.49 8.69 11.68
CA LYS A 241 -9.10 8.76 13.03
C LYS A 241 -8.13 9.27 14.10
N ALA A 242 -6.83 8.97 13.97
CA ALA A 242 -5.82 9.43 14.91
C ALA A 242 -5.58 10.94 14.80
N ARG A 243 -5.45 11.46 13.57
CA ARG A 243 -5.22 12.89 13.34
C ARG A 243 -6.45 13.73 13.65
N LEU A 244 -7.66 13.27 13.31
CA LEU A 244 -8.88 13.96 13.71
C LEU A 244 -9.01 14.10 15.24
N ARG A 245 -8.62 13.08 16.01
CA ARG A 245 -8.57 13.19 17.48
C ARG A 245 -7.47 14.12 17.99
N MET A 246 -6.32 14.16 17.31
CA MET A 246 -5.23 15.06 17.67
C MET A 246 -5.65 16.52 17.46
N ILE A 247 -6.27 16.82 16.32
CA ILE A 247 -6.82 18.12 15.95
C ILE A 247 -7.86 18.58 16.98
N ASP A 248 -8.83 17.71 17.27
CA ASP A 248 -9.89 17.99 18.26
C ASP A 248 -9.33 18.28 19.66
N ARG A 249 -8.39 17.43 20.14
CA ARG A 249 -7.75 17.63 21.45
C ARG A 249 -6.92 18.91 21.55
N ALA A 250 -6.35 19.37 20.44
CA ALA A 250 -5.62 20.64 20.37
C ALA A 250 -6.56 21.86 20.29
N GLY A 251 -7.87 21.65 20.26
CA GLY A 251 -8.88 22.71 20.13
C GLY A 251 -8.99 23.26 18.71
N PHE A 252 -8.66 22.46 17.69
CA PHE A 252 -8.81 22.82 16.28
C PHE A 252 -9.97 22.07 15.64
N GLY A 253 -10.46 22.61 14.52
CA GLY A 253 -11.32 21.91 13.58
C GLY A 253 -10.84 22.13 12.14
N ILE A 254 -11.28 21.27 11.23
CA ILE A 254 -11.04 21.44 9.80
C ILE A 254 -12.16 22.35 9.25
N ALA A 255 -11.81 23.57 8.89
CA ALA A 255 -12.75 24.57 8.37
C ALA A 255 -13.07 24.33 6.89
N GLU A 256 -12.05 24.03 6.08
CA GLU A 256 -12.22 23.81 4.64
C GLU A 256 -11.22 22.78 4.10
N LEU A 257 -11.68 21.96 3.15
CA LEU A 257 -10.85 21.07 2.34
C LEU A 257 -11.03 21.47 0.87
N VAL A 258 -10.04 22.19 0.32
CA VAL A 258 -10.04 22.63 -1.07
C VAL A 258 -9.47 21.53 -1.93
N LYS A 259 -10.26 20.93 -2.82
CA LYS A 259 -9.79 19.87 -3.72
C LYS A 259 -8.84 20.42 -4.78
N ILE A 260 -7.66 19.79 -4.87
CA ILE A 260 -6.61 20.09 -5.84
C ILE A 260 -6.49 18.91 -6.80
N ASP A 261 -6.39 19.19 -8.09
CA ASP A 261 -5.98 18.16 -9.06
C ASP A 261 -4.47 17.93 -8.92
N THR A 262 -4.07 16.68 -8.66
CA THR A 262 -2.67 16.33 -8.42
C THR A 262 -1.81 16.73 -9.64
N PRO A 263 -0.73 17.53 -9.45
CA PRO A 263 0.17 17.87 -10.54
C PRO A 263 0.67 16.64 -11.29
N ARG A 264 0.79 16.71 -12.62
CA ARG A 264 1.11 15.54 -13.46
C ARG A 264 2.45 14.91 -13.10
N ASP A 265 3.43 15.72 -12.72
CA ASP A 265 4.79 15.30 -12.40
C ASP A 265 4.94 14.78 -10.96
N TRP A 266 3.88 14.85 -10.15
CA TRP A 266 3.88 14.27 -8.82
C TRP A 266 3.60 12.77 -8.86
N PRO A 267 4.05 12.02 -7.83
CA PRO A 267 3.65 10.63 -7.66
C PRO A 267 2.13 10.48 -7.66
N GLN A 268 1.61 9.85 -8.70
CA GLN A 268 0.18 9.64 -8.84
C GLN A 268 -0.31 8.58 -7.85
N SER A 269 -1.34 8.92 -7.10
CA SER A 269 -2.07 8.01 -6.23
C SER A 269 -3.57 8.12 -6.51
N GLY A 270 -4.35 7.16 -6.07
CA GLY A 270 -5.82 7.25 -6.13
C GLY A 270 -6.42 8.17 -5.06
N PHE A 271 -5.59 8.84 -4.25
CA PHE A 271 -6.05 9.71 -3.17
C PHE A 271 -6.23 11.15 -3.65
N GLN A 272 -7.32 11.78 -3.22
CA GLN A 272 -7.58 13.20 -3.48
C GLN A 272 -6.53 14.07 -2.77
N LEU A 273 -5.89 14.97 -3.51
CA LEU A 273 -5.05 16.03 -2.94
C LEU A 273 -5.93 17.20 -2.47
N VAL A 274 -5.62 17.79 -1.33
CA VAL A 274 -6.34 18.96 -0.80
C VAL A 274 -5.39 19.99 -0.22
N ALA A 275 -5.78 21.27 -0.27
CA ALA A 275 -5.33 22.28 0.68
C ALA A 275 -6.32 22.30 1.84
N GLY A 276 -5.93 21.74 2.99
CA GLY A 276 -6.78 21.63 4.17
C GLY A 276 -6.53 22.75 5.16
N TRP A 277 -7.54 23.58 5.42
CA TRP A 277 -7.49 24.65 6.41
C TRP A 277 -7.98 24.15 7.78
N LEU A 278 -7.06 24.01 8.72
CA LEU A 278 -7.33 23.79 10.13
C LEU A 278 -7.32 25.13 10.86
N ARG A 279 -8.32 25.34 11.72
CA ARG A 279 -8.50 26.60 12.44
C ARG A 279 -8.77 26.35 13.91
N ARG A 280 -8.05 27.06 14.78
CA ARG A 280 -8.27 27.01 16.23
C ARG A 280 -9.67 27.49 16.57
N GLY A 281 -10.35 26.76 17.46
CA GLY A 281 -11.71 27.05 17.89
C GLY A 281 -12.80 26.79 16.85
N HIS A 282 -12.49 26.17 15.70
CA HIS A 282 -13.50 25.84 14.70
C HIS A 282 -14.35 24.64 15.16
N LEU A 283 -15.61 24.92 15.52
CA LEU A 283 -16.60 23.92 15.93
C LEU A 283 -17.67 23.65 14.86
N GLY A 284 -17.62 24.37 13.73
CA GLY A 284 -18.61 24.28 12.66
C GLY A 284 -18.34 23.13 11.69
N ASP A 285 -19.19 23.03 10.66
CA ASP A 285 -19.02 22.05 9.59
C ASP A 285 -17.70 22.26 8.83
N CYS A 286 -17.18 21.17 8.28
CA CYS A 286 -16.07 21.22 7.33
C CYS A 286 -16.62 21.46 5.91
N ARG A 287 -16.26 22.59 5.30
CA ARG A 287 -16.60 22.87 3.90
C ARG A 287 -15.72 22.05 2.96
N MET A 288 -16.30 21.52 1.89
CA MET A 288 -15.56 20.89 0.79
C MET A 288 -15.71 21.76 -0.46
N SER A 289 -14.60 22.28 -0.98
CA SER A 289 -14.57 23.14 -2.16
C SER A 289 -13.62 22.58 -3.23
N ARG A 290 -13.47 23.30 -4.34
CA ARG A 290 -12.53 22.99 -5.41
C ARG A 290 -11.75 24.27 -5.69
N LEU A 291 -10.46 24.14 -5.95
CA LEU A 291 -9.64 25.27 -6.37
C LEU A 291 -10.17 25.77 -7.72
N GLU A 292 -10.66 27.01 -7.76
CA GLU A 292 -11.12 27.62 -9.00
C GLU A 292 -9.88 28.00 -9.83
N SER A 293 -9.66 27.26 -10.91
CA SER A 293 -8.62 27.59 -11.89
C SER A 293 -8.98 28.94 -12.51
N HIS A 294 -8.26 29.98 -12.12
CA HIS A 294 -8.29 31.23 -12.84
C HIS A 294 -7.45 30.99 -14.09
N ALA A 295 -8.12 30.53 -15.16
CA ALA A 295 -7.46 30.48 -16.47
C ALA A 295 -6.91 31.88 -16.79
N PRO A 296 -5.67 31.99 -17.28
CA PRO A 296 -5.16 33.26 -17.78
C PRO A 296 -6.01 33.79 -18.94
#